data_AF-A0AAD8DM56-F1
#
_entry.id   AF-A0AAD8DM56-F1
#
_cell.length_a   1.000
_cell.length_b   1.000
_cell.length_c   1.000
_cell.angle_alpha   90.00
_cell.angle_beta   90.00
_cell.angle_gamma   90.00
#
_symmetry.space_group_name_H-M   'P 1'
#
loop_
_entity.id
_entity.type
_entity.pdbx_description
1 polymer ?
#
loop_
_entity_poly.entity_id
_entity_poly.type
_entity_poly.pdbx_seq_one_letter_code
_entity_poly.pdbx_strand_id
1 'polypeptide(L)'
;MDIFFLNIEQKRLTTAVVLVTRQMVVATALEIDKLPKKDLRARARVVIGRNCSAGPGVGIRDYSYHHDYSRSTFKLRPICSPPAALYAQNQSFFAMVLSADCDRSEITIHNMEFVAKEECRTYYRRAQLGFGVYGPGCQAPARFLDYGMYHEWVQRSVQRIGRPAITKLAPNHIVLRRSRSNIQRFGPCDSGEKSSQLYTESVEIQRGSDPMSRLPEGKYYLNLTIISDVEYSCIVLRADYKDKNKDGTPSLRLRRYCAGSGHSSTCFTGVQFIQILFYVEITFGSTLKYSVTAYGRAVKAIDPFRAHKYANRVRNKFPKLLNHKLTKELFKEFLDDASYRWYGKNKMKSREVTGFKSTTTDL
;
A
#
# COMPACT_ATOMS: atom_id res chain seq x y z
N MET A 1 15.10 13.04 2.37
CA MET A 1 14.31 11.79 2.24
C MET A 1 15.28 10.66 2.63
N ASP A 2 15.09 9.39 2.24
CA ASP A 2 16.16 8.37 2.14
C ASP A 2 16.60 7.54 3.37
N ILE A 3 16.73 6.20 3.17
CA ILE A 3 17.94 5.35 2.98
C ILE A 3 17.55 3.87 3.18
N PHE A 4 17.90 2.94 2.27
CA PHE A 4 17.78 1.49 2.50
C PHE A 4 19.06 0.92 3.16
N PHE A 5 18.98 0.18 4.28
CA PHE A 5 20.13 -0.53 4.88
C PHE A 5 20.22 -1.99 4.45
N LEU A 6 21.37 -2.65 4.66
CA LEU A 6 21.51 -4.10 4.77
C LEU A 6 22.68 -4.34 5.74
N ASN A 7 22.46 -5.10 6.82
CA ASN A 7 23.52 -5.50 7.74
C ASN A 7 24.01 -6.91 7.39
N ILE A 8 25.16 -7.00 6.70
CA ILE A 8 26.11 -8.11 6.85
C ILE A 8 27.41 -7.44 7.28
N GLU A 9 28.27 -8.14 7.99
CA GLU A 9 29.56 -7.67 8.53
C GLU A 9 30.57 -7.08 7.50
N GLN A 10 30.17 -6.78 6.26
CA GLN A 10 30.97 -6.18 5.21
C GLN A 10 30.12 -5.18 4.41
N LYS A 11 30.53 -3.91 4.40
CA LYS A 11 30.10 -2.79 3.53
C LYS A 11 28.57 -2.57 3.40
N ARG A 12 28.07 -1.52 4.06
CA ARG A 12 26.68 -1.05 3.92
C ARG A 12 26.42 -0.62 2.48
N LEU A 13 25.46 -1.26 1.82
CA LEU A 13 24.95 -0.82 0.52
C LEU A 13 23.76 0.11 0.74
N THR A 14 23.81 1.28 0.13
CA THR A 14 22.75 2.30 0.20
C THR A 14 22.22 2.65 -1.18
N THR A 15 20.96 3.02 -1.24
CA THR A 15 20.27 3.49 -2.44
C THR A 15 19.26 4.56 -2.03
N ALA A 16 19.10 5.56 -2.89
CA ALA A 16 18.17 6.67 -2.69
C ALA A 16 16.75 6.24 -3.06
N VAL A 17 15.76 6.69 -2.28
CA VAL A 17 14.37 6.27 -2.43
C VAL A 17 13.41 7.42 -2.20
N VAL A 18 12.37 7.47 -3.02
CA VAL A 18 11.36 8.52 -2.96
C VAL A 18 10.12 7.98 -2.27
N LEU A 19 9.65 8.67 -1.23
CA LEU A 19 8.38 8.36 -0.57
C LEU A 19 7.22 8.81 -1.45
N VAL A 20 6.43 7.86 -1.95
CA VAL A 20 5.24 8.15 -2.77
C VAL A 20 3.97 8.10 -1.94
N THR A 21 3.89 7.20 -0.95
CA THR A 21 2.78 7.12 0.00
C THR A 21 3.30 6.72 1.39
N ARG A 22 2.45 6.81 2.43
CA ARG A 22 2.82 6.38 3.79
C ARG A 22 3.33 4.92 3.90
N GLN A 23 3.06 4.09 2.90
CA GLN A 23 3.36 2.65 2.91
C GLN A 23 4.22 2.20 1.72
N MET A 24 4.63 3.10 0.82
CA MET A 24 5.35 2.75 -0.40
C MET A 24 6.38 3.80 -0.78
N VAL A 25 7.58 3.32 -1.07
CA VAL A 25 8.70 4.07 -1.64
C VAL A 25 9.04 3.53 -3.01
N VAL A 26 9.59 4.37 -3.86
CA VAL A 26 10.07 4.01 -5.21
C VAL A 26 11.57 4.25 -5.28
N ALA A 27 12.27 3.33 -5.92
CA ALA A 27 13.71 3.33 -6.09
C ALA A 27 14.06 2.88 -7.51
N THR A 28 15.30 3.11 -7.93
CA THR A 28 15.74 2.60 -9.24
C THR A 28 15.84 1.07 -9.19
N ALA A 29 15.24 0.40 -10.16
CA ALA A 29 15.24 -1.07 -10.22
C ALA A 29 16.68 -1.63 -10.25
N LEU A 30 17.59 -0.92 -10.93
CA LEU A 30 19.00 -1.29 -11.06
C LEU A 30 19.74 -1.31 -9.72
N GLU A 31 19.51 -0.33 -8.85
CA GLU A 31 20.15 -0.29 -7.52
C GLU A 31 19.57 -1.34 -6.61
N ILE A 32 18.25 -1.49 -6.60
CA ILE A 32 17.60 -2.54 -5.82
C ILE A 32 18.08 -3.90 -6.30
N ASP A 33 18.21 -4.16 -7.61
CA ASP A 33 18.69 -5.43 -8.19
C ASP A 33 20.07 -5.86 -7.66
N LYS A 34 20.99 -4.91 -7.46
CA LYS A 34 22.32 -5.17 -6.88
C LYS A 34 22.28 -5.61 -5.41
N LEU A 35 21.18 -5.39 -4.70
CA LEU A 35 21.05 -5.76 -3.29
C LEU A 35 20.80 -7.27 -3.12
N PRO A 36 21.42 -7.93 -2.12
CA PRO A 36 21.14 -9.30 -1.71
C PRO A 36 19.65 -9.61 -1.58
N LYS A 37 19.13 -10.55 -2.39
CA LYS A 37 17.70 -10.89 -2.44
C LYS A 37 17.26 -11.79 -1.30
N LYS A 38 18.13 -12.72 -0.89
CA LYS A 38 17.80 -13.80 0.07
C LYS A 38 17.28 -13.27 1.40
N ASP A 39 17.71 -12.09 1.81
CA ASP A 39 17.49 -11.52 3.13
C ASP A 39 17.17 -10.02 3.08
N LEU A 40 16.81 -9.51 1.90
CA LEU A 40 16.46 -8.10 1.70
C LEU A 40 15.43 -7.65 2.74
N ARG A 41 14.33 -8.39 2.88
CA ARG A 41 13.26 -8.06 3.84
C ARG A 41 13.72 -8.11 5.30
N ALA A 42 14.59 -9.06 5.64
CA ALA A 42 15.02 -9.28 7.02
C ALA A 42 15.96 -8.16 7.49
N ARG A 43 16.88 -7.74 6.62
CA ARG A 43 18.00 -6.87 7.00
C ARG A 43 17.86 -5.45 6.48
N ALA A 44 17.02 -5.24 5.47
CA ALA A 44 16.88 -3.92 4.89
C ALA A 44 15.82 -3.05 5.54
N ARG A 45 16.14 -1.77 5.58
CA ARG A 45 15.46 -0.77 6.40
C ARG A 45 15.44 0.54 5.65
N VAL A 46 14.29 1.17 5.54
CA VAL A 46 14.08 2.47 4.90
C VAL A 46 14.11 3.57 5.95
N VAL A 47 15.02 4.52 5.83
CA VAL A 47 15.03 5.75 6.61
C VAL A 47 14.29 6.82 5.81
N ILE A 48 13.60 7.72 6.51
CA ILE A 48 12.85 8.81 5.87
C ILE A 48 13.01 10.05 6.73
N GLY A 49 13.53 11.12 6.14
CA GLY A 49 13.57 12.45 6.77
C GLY A 49 14.53 12.55 7.96
N ARG A 50 15.52 11.67 8.04
CA ARG A 50 16.56 11.63 9.08
C ARG A 50 17.89 11.21 8.46
N ASN A 51 18.99 11.52 9.13
CA ASN A 51 20.30 10.97 8.82
C ASN A 51 20.25 9.42 8.98
N CYS A 52 20.97 8.70 8.12
CA CYS A 52 21.18 7.26 8.20
C CYS A 52 21.49 6.76 9.62
N SER A 53 22.32 7.51 10.34
CA SER A 53 22.84 7.12 11.66
C SER A 53 21.86 7.45 12.80
N ALA A 54 20.76 8.15 12.50
CA ALA A 54 19.80 8.68 13.47
C ALA A 54 18.47 7.89 13.51
N GLY A 55 18.53 6.69 14.09
CA GLY A 55 17.35 5.97 14.62
C GLY A 55 16.86 4.76 13.81
N PRO A 56 15.78 4.11 14.28
CA PRO A 56 15.30 2.86 13.68
C PRO A 56 14.66 3.12 12.31
N GLY A 57 15.22 2.51 11.26
CA GLY A 57 14.60 2.50 9.93
C GLY A 57 13.38 1.58 9.84
N VAL A 58 12.53 1.82 8.84
CA VAL A 58 11.30 1.06 8.57
C VAL A 58 11.64 -0.22 7.80
N GLY A 59 11.32 -1.40 8.32
CA GLY A 59 11.57 -2.66 7.63
C GLY A 59 10.81 -2.77 6.30
N ILE A 60 11.45 -3.37 5.29
CA ILE A 60 10.79 -3.67 4.01
C ILE A 60 9.97 -4.94 4.16
N ARG A 61 8.67 -4.83 3.88
CA ARG A 61 7.80 -6.02 3.86
C ARG A 61 7.84 -6.74 2.52
N ASP A 62 7.79 -6.00 1.43
CA ASP A 62 7.86 -6.55 0.08
C ASP A 62 8.46 -5.56 -0.91
N TYR A 63 8.91 -6.07 -2.06
CA TYR A 63 9.44 -5.29 -3.17
C TYR A 63 9.04 -5.94 -4.50
N SER A 64 8.90 -5.12 -5.53
CA SER A 64 8.51 -5.57 -6.87
C SER A 64 9.16 -4.70 -7.93
N TYR A 65 9.54 -5.30 -9.05
CA TYR A 65 10.03 -4.59 -10.21
C TYR A 65 8.89 -4.25 -11.17
N HIS A 66 9.11 -3.22 -11.99
CA HIS A 66 8.29 -3.05 -13.19
C HIS A 66 8.45 -4.27 -14.10
N HIS A 67 7.39 -4.69 -14.79
CA HIS A 67 7.41 -5.89 -15.63
C HIS A 67 8.39 -5.78 -16.81
N ASP A 68 8.63 -4.57 -17.29
CA ASP A 68 9.62 -4.30 -18.35
C ASP A 68 11.07 -4.23 -17.84
N TYR A 69 11.30 -4.34 -16.54
CA TYR A 69 12.66 -4.36 -16.02
C TYR A 69 13.37 -5.66 -16.41
N SER A 70 14.47 -5.52 -17.14
CA SER A 70 15.35 -6.62 -17.52
C SER A 70 16.80 -6.20 -17.31
N ARG A 71 17.58 -7.09 -16.71
CA ARG A 71 19.00 -6.85 -16.41
C ARG A 71 19.87 -6.82 -17.67
N SER A 72 19.47 -7.55 -18.71
CA SER A 72 20.24 -7.72 -19.96
C SER A 72 19.87 -6.69 -21.03
N THR A 73 18.65 -6.15 -21.00
CA THR A 73 18.20 -5.15 -21.96
C THR A 73 18.08 -3.79 -21.29
N PHE A 74 19.16 -3.00 -21.35
CA PHE A 74 19.05 -1.53 -21.33
C PHE A 74 18.45 -1.02 -22.65
N LYS A 75 17.48 -1.74 -23.22
CA LYS A 75 16.56 -1.19 -24.20
C LYS A 75 15.67 -0.25 -23.41
N LEU A 76 16.23 0.92 -23.10
CA LEU A 76 15.49 2.12 -22.80
C LEU A 76 14.52 2.26 -23.98
N ARG A 77 13.30 1.73 -23.82
CA ARG A 77 12.19 2.23 -24.63
C ARG A 77 12.30 3.74 -24.50
N PRO A 78 12.24 4.49 -25.63
CA PRO A 78 12.25 5.93 -25.59
C PRO A 78 11.43 6.38 -24.40
N ILE A 79 12.07 7.10 -23.48
CA ILE A 79 11.35 7.89 -22.50
C ILE A 79 10.37 8.69 -23.37
N CYS A 80 9.08 8.36 -23.29
CA CYS A 80 8.06 9.22 -23.88
C CYS A 80 8.36 10.60 -23.32
N SER A 81 8.41 11.60 -24.18
CA SER A 81 8.59 12.96 -23.71
C SER A 81 7.60 13.18 -22.57
N PRO A 82 8.03 13.66 -21.39
CA PRO A 82 7.13 13.99 -20.31
C PRO A 82 5.90 14.76 -20.82
N PRO A 83 4.73 14.63 -20.17
CA PRO A 83 3.52 15.31 -20.61
C PRO A 83 3.81 16.77 -20.96
N ALA A 84 3.28 17.26 -22.10
CA ALA A 84 3.59 18.60 -22.62
C ALA A 84 3.42 19.74 -21.58
N ALA A 85 2.56 19.52 -20.58
CA ALA A 85 2.36 20.40 -19.43
C ALA A 85 3.63 20.63 -18.58
N LEU A 86 4.58 19.70 -18.53
CA LEU A 86 5.87 19.86 -17.83
C LEU A 86 6.85 20.75 -18.62
N TYR A 87 6.68 20.86 -19.94
CA TYR A 87 7.52 21.71 -20.80
C TYR A 87 6.97 23.12 -20.97
N ALA A 88 5.66 23.30 -20.82
CA ALA A 88 4.97 24.53 -21.20
C ALA A 88 5.27 25.75 -20.31
N GLN A 89 6.04 25.61 -19.22
CA GLN A 89 6.17 26.66 -18.21
C GLN A 89 7.52 26.64 -17.46
N ASN A 90 8.67 26.91 -18.12
CA ASN A 90 9.96 27.21 -17.47
C ASN A 90 10.18 26.50 -16.11
N GLN A 91 9.94 25.19 -16.05
CA GLN A 91 9.88 24.50 -14.76
C GLN A 91 11.31 24.27 -14.27
N SER A 92 11.57 24.63 -13.01
CA SER A 92 12.84 24.33 -12.36
C SER A 92 12.84 22.85 -11.96
N PHE A 93 13.84 22.11 -12.41
CA PHE A 93 14.05 20.73 -11.99
C PHE A 93 15.10 20.73 -10.88
N PHE A 94 14.94 19.86 -9.88
CA PHE A 94 15.91 19.73 -8.80
C PHE A 94 16.41 18.30 -8.72
N ALA A 95 17.72 18.13 -8.67
CA ALA A 95 18.35 16.86 -8.32
C ALA A 95 18.83 16.94 -6.87
N MET A 96 18.35 16.02 -6.04
CA MET A 96 18.84 15.84 -4.68
C MET A 96 19.87 14.72 -4.68
N VAL A 97 21.07 15.01 -4.21
CA VAL A 97 22.14 14.02 -4.06
C VAL A 97 22.42 13.86 -2.58
N LEU A 98 22.40 12.61 -2.13
CA LEU A 98 22.82 12.25 -0.80
C LEU A 98 24.28 11.81 -0.87
N SER A 99 25.10 12.27 0.07
CA SER A 99 26.44 11.72 0.28
C SER A 99 26.37 10.19 0.41
N ALA A 100 27.28 9.48 -0.27
CA ALA A 100 27.40 8.02 -0.14
C ALA A 100 27.82 7.61 1.28
N ASP A 101 28.41 8.52 2.05
CA ASP A 101 28.79 8.33 3.43
C ASP A 101 27.58 8.58 4.35
N CYS A 102 27.05 7.49 4.92
CA CYS A 102 25.97 7.52 5.89
C CYS A 102 26.30 8.37 7.12
N ASP A 103 27.57 8.43 7.52
CA ASP A 103 27.99 9.13 8.74
C ASP A 103 28.05 10.65 8.51
N ARG A 104 28.18 11.07 7.25
CA ARG A 104 28.11 12.45 6.78
C ARG A 104 26.97 12.61 5.77
N SER A 105 25.75 12.32 6.23
CA SER A 105 24.51 12.46 5.44
C SER A 105 24.20 13.94 5.17
N GLU A 106 24.96 14.55 4.27
CA GLU A 106 24.66 15.85 3.69
C GLU A 106 23.81 15.66 2.44
N ILE A 107 22.77 16.48 2.33
CA ILE A 107 21.89 16.52 1.17
C ILE A 107 22.28 17.75 0.37
N THR A 108 22.76 17.56 -0.85
CA THR A 108 22.98 18.65 -1.81
C THR A 108 21.80 18.72 -2.78
N ILE A 109 21.33 19.93 -3.05
CA ILE A 109 20.24 20.18 -3.99
C ILE A 109 20.83 20.97 -5.15
N HIS A 110 20.72 20.41 -6.36
CA HIS A 110 21.17 21.02 -7.60
C HIS A 110 19.95 21.47 -8.41
N ASN A 111 19.94 22.74 -8.83
CA ASN A 111 18.99 23.21 -9.83
C ASN A 111 19.44 22.70 -11.21
N MET A 112 18.51 22.08 -11.93
CA MET A 112 18.75 21.37 -13.17
C MET A 112 17.90 21.98 -14.27
N GLU A 113 18.47 22.02 -15.47
CA GLU A 113 17.76 22.39 -16.69
C GLU A 113 17.35 21.14 -17.46
N PHE A 114 16.18 21.21 -18.10
CA PHE A 114 15.74 20.15 -18.99
C PHE A 114 16.52 20.22 -20.31
N VAL A 115 17.11 19.09 -20.71
CA VAL A 115 17.84 18.96 -21.98
C VAL A 115 17.02 18.10 -22.93
N ALA A 116 16.82 18.58 -24.16
CA ALA A 116 16.07 17.86 -25.18
C ALA A 116 16.73 16.51 -25.52
N LYS A 117 15.91 15.52 -25.87
CA LYS A 117 16.38 14.15 -26.12
C LYS A 117 17.45 14.05 -27.20
N GLU A 118 17.33 14.80 -28.30
CA GLU A 118 18.29 14.76 -29.40
C GLU A 118 19.64 15.40 -29.03
N GLU A 119 19.62 16.46 -28.21
CA GLU A 119 20.83 17.08 -27.67
C GLU A 119 21.56 16.12 -26.72
N CYS A 120 20.81 15.52 -25.79
CA CYS A 120 21.34 14.49 -24.88
C CYS A 120 21.90 13.28 -25.66
N ARG A 121 21.20 12.82 -26.70
CA ARG A 121 21.67 11.72 -27.56
C ARG A 121 22.97 12.07 -28.29
N THR A 122 23.06 13.29 -28.81
CA THR A 122 24.24 13.78 -29.52
C THR A 122 25.45 13.87 -28.58
N TYR A 123 25.25 14.39 -27.36
CA TYR A 123 26.30 14.46 -26.35
C TYR A 123 26.88 13.08 -26.02
N TYR A 124 26.05 12.09 -25.67
CA TYR A 124 26.55 10.76 -25.29
C TYR A 124 27.26 10.03 -26.43
N ARG A 125 26.79 10.22 -27.68
CA ARG A 125 27.47 9.68 -28.86
C ARG A 125 28.86 10.30 -29.05
N ARG A 126 28.96 11.63 -28.95
CA ARG A 126 30.23 12.36 -29.10
C ARG A 126 31.22 12.01 -27.99
N ALA A 127 30.74 11.91 -26.76
CA ALA A 127 31.56 11.57 -25.60
C ALA A 127 31.89 10.05 -25.48
N GLN A 128 31.45 9.22 -26.44
CA GLN A 128 31.64 7.76 -26.44
C GLN A 128 31.15 7.08 -25.13
N LEU A 129 30.13 7.65 -24.50
CA LEU A 129 29.59 7.16 -23.23
C LEU A 129 28.53 6.09 -23.49
N GLY A 130 28.64 4.96 -22.77
CA GLY A 130 27.66 3.88 -22.79
C GLY A 130 26.25 4.35 -22.35
N PHE A 131 25.22 3.65 -22.81
CA PHE A 131 23.84 3.97 -22.46
C PHE A 131 23.47 3.46 -21.06
N GLY A 132 23.81 4.23 -20.01
CA GLY A 132 23.41 3.97 -18.62
C GLY A 132 22.34 4.96 -18.11
N VAL A 133 21.69 4.60 -16.99
CA VAL A 133 20.88 5.54 -16.18
C VAL A 133 21.79 6.44 -15.34
N TYR A 134 23.01 5.99 -15.05
CA TYR A 134 24.03 6.85 -14.44
C TYR A 134 24.54 7.85 -15.47
N GLY A 135 24.40 9.13 -15.16
CA GLY A 135 24.99 10.21 -15.95
C GLY A 135 26.53 10.19 -15.88
N PRO A 136 27.22 10.84 -16.81
CA PRO A 136 28.68 10.83 -16.89
C PRO A 136 29.40 11.67 -15.83
N GLY A 137 28.67 12.27 -14.88
CA GLY A 137 29.23 13.05 -13.78
C GLY A 137 28.71 14.48 -13.73
N CYS A 138 29.42 15.34 -13.01
CA CYS A 138 29.07 16.75 -12.82
C CYS A 138 29.09 17.52 -14.15
N GLN A 139 28.21 18.52 -14.27
CA GLN A 139 28.13 19.46 -15.41
C GLN A 139 27.86 18.81 -16.79
N ALA A 140 27.39 17.57 -16.81
CA ALA A 140 27.03 16.87 -18.04
C ALA A 140 25.56 16.42 -17.99
N PRO A 141 24.89 16.27 -19.16
CA PRO A 141 23.49 15.86 -19.19
C PRO A 141 23.32 14.47 -18.57
N ALA A 142 22.63 14.42 -17.44
CA ALA A 142 22.26 13.18 -16.77
C ALA A 142 20.92 12.66 -17.31
N ARG A 143 20.72 11.34 -17.24
CA ARG A 143 19.46 10.71 -17.63
C ARG A 143 18.67 10.33 -16.40
N PHE A 144 17.43 10.78 -16.34
CA PHE A 144 16.51 10.43 -15.27
C PHE A 144 15.41 9.53 -15.81
N LEU A 145 14.88 8.67 -14.94
CA LEU A 145 13.69 7.90 -15.25
C LEU A 145 12.47 8.82 -15.15
N ASP A 146 11.67 8.91 -16.21
CA ASP A 146 10.44 9.70 -16.20
C ASP A 146 9.37 9.00 -15.36
N TYR A 147 9.13 9.51 -14.15
CA TYR A 147 8.09 9.00 -13.25
C TYR A 147 6.69 9.07 -13.87
N GLY A 148 6.41 10.05 -14.75
CA GLY A 148 5.12 10.22 -15.42
C GLY A 148 4.71 8.98 -16.21
N MET A 149 5.66 8.34 -16.91
CA MET A 149 5.42 7.10 -17.65
C MET A 149 5.01 5.93 -16.75
N TYR A 150 5.49 5.91 -15.51
CA TYR A 150 5.22 4.83 -14.55
C TYR A 150 4.14 5.21 -13.54
N HIS A 151 3.59 6.44 -13.60
CA HIS A 151 2.66 6.96 -12.62
C HIS A 151 1.44 6.03 -12.46
N GLU A 152 0.84 5.59 -13.56
CA GLU A 152 -0.30 4.67 -13.51
C GLU A 152 0.08 3.31 -12.88
N TRP A 153 1.26 2.77 -13.20
CA TRP A 153 1.70 1.51 -12.60
C TRP A 153 1.92 1.65 -11.10
N VAL A 154 2.52 2.76 -10.65
CA VAL A 154 2.70 3.05 -9.22
C VAL A 154 1.34 3.25 -8.55
N GLN A 155 0.44 4.02 -9.15
CA GLN A 155 -0.91 4.26 -8.62
C GLN A 155 -1.70 2.95 -8.50
N ARG A 156 -1.69 2.10 -9.53
CA ARG A 156 -2.32 0.77 -9.50
C ARG A 156 -1.67 -0.13 -8.44
N SER A 157 -0.36 -0.05 -8.26
CA SER A 157 0.37 -0.80 -7.22
C SER A 157 -0.07 -0.37 -5.82
N VAL A 158 -0.18 0.93 -5.56
CA VAL A 158 -0.71 1.47 -4.30
C VAL A 158 -2.15 1.01 -4.08
N GLN A 159 -3.00 1.10 -5.10
CA GLN A 159 -4.40 0.68 -5.00
C GLN A 159 -4.59 -0.83 -4.75
N ARG A 160 -3.57 -1.65 -5.03
CA ARG A 160 -3.57 -3.09 -4.71
C ARG A 160 -3.24 -3.37 -3.25
N ILE A 161 -2.55 -2.45 -2.57
CA ILE A 161 -2.24 -2.59 -1.15
C ILE A 161 -3.54 -2.63 -0.35
N GLY A 162 -3.66 -3.61 0.53
CA GLY A 162 -4.84 -3.83 1.35
C GLY A 162 -5.99 -4.55 0.64
N ARG A 163 -5.88 -4.88 -0.66
CA ARG A 163 -6.88 -5.72 -1.33
C ARG A 163 -6.82 -7.14 -0.75
N PRO A 164 -7.95 -7.72 -0.34
CA PRO A 164 -7.99 -9.11 0.08
C PRO A 164 -7.74 -10.03 -1.12
N ALA A 165 -6.87 -11.01 -0.95
CA ALA A 165 -6.68 -12.14 -1.86
C ALA A 165 -7.40 -13.35 -1.28
N ILE A 166 -8.19 -14.04 -2.11
CA ILE A 166 -8.95 -15.22 -1.72
C ILE A 166 -8.32 -16.43 -2.40
N THR A 167 -7.95 -17.43 -1.63
CA THR A 167 -7.46 -18.72 -2.13
C THR A 167 -8.43 -19.81 -1.68
N LYS A 168 -8.94 -20.60 -2.63
CA LYS A 168 -9.63 -21.86 -2.31
C LYS A 168 -8.62 -23.00 -2.40
N LEU A 169 -8.28 -23.60 -1.26
CA LEU A 169 -7.31 -24.70 -1.17
C LEU A 169 -7.94 -26.06 -1.41
N ALA A 170 -9.19 -26.22 -0.98
CA ALA A 170 -10.01 -27.40 -1.16
C ALA A 170 -11.50 -26.99 -1.20
N PRO A 171 -12.44 -27.88 -1.56
CA PRO A 171 -13.87 -27.60 -1.46
C PRO A 171 -14.25 -27.03 -0.10
N ASN A 172 -13.63 -27.52 0.96
CA ASN A 172 -13.95 -27.24 2.35
C ASN A 172 -12.98 -26.27 3.05
N HIS A 173 -12.06 -25.65 2.31
CA HIS A 173 -10.98 -24.83 2.87
C HIS A 173 -10.73 -23.58 2.01
N ILE A 174 -11.04 -22.41 2.57
CA ILE A 174 -10.80 -21.12 1.96
C ILE A 174 -9.90 -20.28 2.86
N VAL A 175 -8.94 -19.58 2.26
CA VAL A 175 -8.03 -18.67 2.94
C VAL A 175 -8.20 -17.28 2.37
N LEU A 176 -8.51 -16.31 3.22
CA LEU A 176 -8.46 -14.89 2.87
C LEU A 176 -7.18 -14.29 3.42
N ARG A 177 -6.43 -13.58 2.60
CA ARG A 177 -5.26 -12.81 3.02
C ARG A 177 -5.47 -11.35 2.72
N ARG A 178 -5.10 -10.47 3.65
CA ARG A 178 -4.96 -9.03 3.35
C ARG A 178 -3.50 -8.76 3.04
N SER A 179 -3.21 -8.47 1.77
CA SER A 179 -1.85 -8.08 1.44
C SER A 179 -1.57 -6.70 1.98
N ARG A 180 -0.57 -6.56 2.85
CA ARG A 180 -0.01 -5.25 3.22
C ARG A 180 1.07 -4.79 2.24
N SER A 181 1.11 -5.41 1.06
CA SER A 181 1.99 -5.11 -0.05
C SER A 181 1.17 -5.07 -1.34
N ASN A 182 1.78 -4.63 -2.43
CA ASN A 182 1.16 -4.68 -3.75
C ASN A 182 1.16 -6.10 -4.35
N ILE A 183 1.91 -7.04 -3.76
CA ILE A 183 1.98 -8.44 -4.17
C ILE A 183 0.84 -9.22 -3.51
N GLN A 184 -0.01 -9.83 -4.32
CA GLN A 184 -1.03 -10.76 -3.83
C GLN A 184 -0.40 -12.13 -3.61
N ARG A 185 -0.68 -12.73 -2.45
CA ARG A 185 -0.20 -14.06 -2.09
C ARG A 185 -1.36 -15.03 -2.09
N PHE A 186 -1.14 -16.20 -2.68
CA PHE A 186 -2.09 -17.31 -2.76
C PHE A 186 -1.54 -18.52 -1.98
N GLY A 187 -2.40 -19.49 -1.67
CA GLY A 187 -2.03 -20.69 -0.91
C GLY A 187 -2.46 -20.64 0.58
N PRO A 188 -1.87 -21.51 1.44
CA PRO A 188 -2.13 -21.55 2.88
C PRO A 188 -1.39 -20.45 3.65
N CYS A 189 -1.92 -19.98 4.79
CA CYS A 189 -1.24 -18.95 5.59
C CYS A 189 0.19 -19.36 5.95
N ASP A 190 1.13 -18.43 5.83
CA ASP A 190 2.53 -18.66 6.18
C ASP A 190 2.67 -18.78 7.71
N SER A 191 3.72 -19.46 8.20
CA SER A 191 3.99 -19.59 9.64
C SER A 191 4.11 -18.23 10.33
N GLY A 192 4.77 -17.26 9.67
CA GLY A 192 4.90 -15.89 10.16
C GLY A 192 3.58 -15.10 10.16
N GLU A 193 2.57 -15.50 9.39
CA GLU A 193 1.23 -14.89 9.41
C GLU A 193 0.39 -15.45 10.57
N LYS A 194 0.64 -16.69 10.99
CA LYS A 194 -0.05 -17.39 12.08
C LYS A 194 0.48 -17.05 13.47
N SER A 195 1.48 -16.16 13.60
CA SER A 195 2.15 -15.86 14.86
C SER A 195 1.24 -15.27 15.94
N SER A 196 0.08 -14.73 15.56
CA SER A 196 -0.79 -13.99 16.46
C SER A 196 -2.25 -14.23 16.06
N GLN A 197 -2.94 -15.03 16.86
CA GLN A 197 -4.35 -15.35 16.66
C GLN A 197 -5.20 -14.22 17.25
N LEU A 198 -6.10 -13.67 16.44
CA LEU A 198 -6.99 -12.57 16.82
C LEU A 198 -8.37 -13.06 17.23
N TYR A 199 -8.87 -14.05 16.51
CA TYR A 199 -10.21 -14.57 16.69
C TYR A 199 -10.29 -16.02 16.22
N THR A 200 -11.04 -16.84 16.93
CA THR A 200 -11.43 -18.16 16.44
C THR A 200 -12.81 -18.51 16.94
N GLU A 201 -13.64 -18.93 16.00
CA GLU A 201 -14.97 -19.45 16.27
C GLU A 201 -15.10 -20.80 15.60
N SER A 202 -15.83 -21.70 16.23
CA SER A 202 -16.24 -22.96 15.62
C SER A 202 -17.68 -23.25 15.99
N VAL A 203 -18.45 -23.63 14.98
CA VAL A 203 -19.88 -23.94 15.10
C VAL A 203 -20.11 -25.35 14.59
N GLU A 204 -20.86 -26.14 15.35
CA GLU A 204 -21.36 -27.42 14.90
C GLU A 204 -22.77 -27.24 14.32
N ILE A 205 -22.97 -27.70 13.10
CA ILE A 205 -24.26 -27.58 12.41
C ILE A 205 -24.76 -28.98 12.17
N GLN A 206 -25.85 -29.32 12.84
CA GLN A 206 -26.55 -30.57 12.64
C GLN A 206 -27.49 -30.43 11.46
N ARG A 207 -27.61 -31.50 10.67
CA ARG A 207 -28.67 -31.57 9.67
C ARG A 207 -29.99 -31.73 10.42
N GLY A 208 -30.88 -30.75 10.29
CA GLY A 208 -32.24 -30.89 10.81
C GLY A 208 -32.88 -32.14 10.22
N SER A 209 -33.45 -32.97 11.08
CA SER A 209 -34.26 -34.13 10.68
C SER A 209 -35.62 -33.64 10.22
N ASP A 210 -35.65 -32.83 9.15
CA ASP A 210 -36.90 -32.50 8.49
C ASP A 210 -37.25 -33.67 7.55
N PRO A 211 -38.27 -34.49 7.89
CA PRO A 211 -38.65 -35.64 7.09
C PRO A 211 -39.17 -35.27 5.69
N MET A 212 -39.41 -33.97 5.42
CA MET A 212 -39.93 -33.48 4.15
C MET A 212 -38.85 -32.90 3.22
N SER A 213 -37.60 -32.77 3.69
CA SER A 213 -36.49 -32.26 2.88
C SER A 213 -35.92 -33.35 1.96
N ARG A 214 -36.43 -33.40 0.72
CA ARG A 214 -35.94 -34.29 -0.37
C ARG A 214 -34.56 -33.92 -0.92
N LEU A 215 -33.90 -32.89 -0.38
CA LEU A 215 -32.60 -32.45 -0.88
C LEU A 215 -31.49 -33.38 -0.35
N PRO A 216 -30.60 -33.91 -1.20
CA PRO A 216 -29.50 -34.76 -0.75
C PRO A 216 -28.51 -34.01 0.16
N GLU A 217 -28.43 -32.68 0.04
CA GLU A 217 -27.49 -31.81 0.74
C GLU A 217 -28.21 -30.68 1.47
N GLY A 218 -27.76 -30.36 2.69
CA GLY A 218 -28.14 -29.16 3.42
C GLY A 218 -27.33 -27.96 2.96
N LYS A 219 -27.93 -26.77 3.03
CA LYS A 219 -27.25 -25.49 2.80
C LYS A 219 -27.32 -24.62 4.05
N TYR A 220 -26.20 -24.05 4.44
CA TYR A 220 -26.10 -23.09 5.53
C TYR A 220 -25.38 -21.84 5.07
N TYR A 221 -25.78 -20.71 5.66
CA TYR A 221 -25.43 -19.40 5.17
C TYR A 221 -24.99 -18.51 6.33
N LEU A 222 -23.81 -17.92 6.21
CA LEU A 222 -23.21 -17.07 7.24
C LEU A 222 -22.78 -15.74 6.66
N ASN A 223 -23.12 -14.67 7.37
CA ASN A 223 -22.60 -13.34 7.08
C ASN A 223 -21.25 -13.16 7.78
N LEU A 224 -20.21 -12.87 7.01
CA LEU A 224 -18.88 -12.57 7.51
C LEU A 224 -18.56 -11.12 7.24
N THR A 225 -18.41 -10.34 8.31
CA THR A 225 -18.02 -8.93 8.25
C THR A 225 -16.58 -8.78 8.70
N ILE A 226 -15.75 -8.20 7.84
CA ILE A 226 -14.35 -7.89 8.14
C ILE A 226 -14.23 -6.38 8.35
N ILE A 227 -13.97 -5.96 9.58
CA ILE A 227 -13.77 -4.56 9.93
C ILE A 227 -12.29 -4.19 9.72
N SER A 228 -12.04 -2.98 9.23
CA SER A 228 -10.71 -2.54 8.80
C SER A 228 -9.79 -2.07 9.92
N ASP A 229 -10.37 -1.80 11.09
CA ASP A 229 -9.70 -1.44 12.35
C ASP A 229 -8.95 -2.65 12.96
N VAL A 230 -9.09 -3.83 12.36
CA VAL A 230 -8.30 -5.01 12.68
C VAL A 230 -7.25 -5.28 11.61
N GLU A 231 -6.00 -5.37 12.06
CA GLU A 231 -4.83 -5.60 11.22
C GLU A 231 -4.63 -7.11 10.94
N TYR A 232 -5.64 -7.77 10.35
CA TYR A 232 -5.54 -9.18 10.00
C TYR A 232 -4.49 -9.42 8.90
N SER A 233 -3.77 -10.53 9.02
CA SER A 233 -2.81 -11.03 8.04
C SER A 233 -3.42 -12.16 7.22
N CYS A 234 -4.10 -13.10 7.89
CA CYS A 234 -4.71 -14.27 7.25
C CYS A 234 -5.99 -14.69 7.99
N ILE A 235 -7.02 -15.10 7.27
CA ILE A 235 -8.26 -15.68 7.81
C ILE A 235 -8.46 -17.04 7.14
N VAL A 236 -8.67 -18.07 7.94
CA VAL A 236 -8.90 -19.44 7.50
C VAL A 236 -10.36 -19.78 7.77
N LEU A 237 -11.07 -20.19 6.71
CA LEU A 237 -12.41 -20.74 6.74
C LEU A 237 -12.31 -22.22 6.45
N ARG A 238 -12.76 -23.06 7.37
CA ARG A 238 -12.69 -24.52 7.24
C ARG A 238 -13.98 -25.18 7.68
N ALA A 239 -14.47 -26.11 6.88
CA ALA A 239 -15.60 -26.97 7.22
C ALA A 239 -15.16 -28.42 7.13
N ASP A 240 -15.41 -29.23 8.15
CA ASP A 240 -15.15 -30.67 8.09
C ASP A 240 -16.40 -31.41 8.59
N TYR A 241 -16.62 -32.64 8.12
CA TYR A 241 -17.63 -33.50 8.75
C TYR A 241 -17.17 -33.89 10.15
N LYS A 242 -18.11 -33.93 11.10
CA LYS A 242 -17.81 -34.43 12.46
C LYS A 242 -17.51 -35.92 12.43
N ASP A 243 -18.23 -36.66 11.59
CA ASP A 243 -17.95 -38.05 11.29
C ASP A 243 -16.79 -38.16 10.30
N LYS A 244 -15.66 -38.71 10.78
CA LYS A 244 -14.45 -38.90 9.99
C LYS A 244 -14.58 -40.02 8.94
N ASN A 245 -15.57 -40.90 9.09
CA ASN A 245 -15.81 -42.03 8.19
C ASN A 245 -16.72 -41.64 7.01
N LYS A 246 -17.30 -40.44 7.04
CA LYS A 246 -18.13 -39.96 5.94
C LYS A 246 -17.26 -39.58 4.75
N ASP A 247 -17.56 -40.22 3.63
CA ASP A 247 -16.83 -39.98 2.40
C ASP A 247 -17.14 -38.60 1.79
N GLY A 248 -16.12 -37.98 1.20
CA GLY A 248 -16.19 -36.63 0.65
C GLY A 248 -16.02 -35.49 1.66
N THR A 249 -16.12 -34.24 1.18
CA THR A 249 -15.90 -33.03 1.99
C THR A 249 -17.04 -32.01 1.80
N PRO A 250 -17.41 -31.24 2.83
CA PRO A 250 -18.34 -30.12 2.66
C PRO A 250 -17.83 -29.11 1.62
N SER A 251 -18.72 -28.41 0.94
CA SER A 251 -18.34 -27.36 -0.01
C SER A 251 -18.54 -25.98 0.59
N LEU A 252 -17.49 -25.18 0.62
CA LEU A 252 -17.49 -23.76 0.94
C LEU A 252 -17.48 -22.91 -0.32
N ARG A 253 -18.36 -21.91 -0.34
CA ARG A 253 -18.39 -20.85 -1.32
C ARG A 253 -18.41 -19.51 -0.59
N LEU A 254 -17.47 -18.64 -0.94
CA LEU A 254 -17.38 -17.29 -0.40
C LEU A 254 -17.78 -16.31 -1.49
N ARG A 255 -18.77 -15.48 -1.23
CA ARG A 255 -19.22 -14.41 -2.13
C ARG A 255 -19.12 -13.07 -1.43
N ARG A 256 -18.56 -12.07 -2.10
CA ARG A 256 -18.60 -10.68 -1.61
C ARG A 256 -19.97 -10.11 -1.93
N TYR A 257 -20.57 -9.39 -0.98
CA TYR A 257 -21.75 -8.57 -1.25
C TYR A 257 -21.48 -7.12 -0.88
N CYS A 258 -22.10 -6.19 -1.57
CA CYS A 258 -21.97 -4.75 -1.32
C CYS A 258 -23.35 -4.23 -0.91
N ALA A 259 -23.44 -3.62 0.27
CA ALA A 259 -24.67 -2.96 0.72
C ALA A 259 -24.78 -1.61 0.02
N GLY A 260 -25.60 -1.53 -1.01
CA GLY A 260 -25.93 -0.30 -1.73
C GLY A 260 -27.39 -0.34 -2.16
N SER A 261 -28.07 0.79 -2.12
CA SER A 261 -29.45 0.97 -2.57
C SER A 261 -29.54 0.86 -4.09
N GLY A 262 -29.44 -0.37 -4.60
CA GLY A 262 -29.56 -0.70 -6.02
C GLY A 262 -29.28 -2.18 -6.24
N HIS A 263 -30.28 -2.90 -6.76
CA HIS A 263 -30.30 -4.36 -7.00
C HIS A 263 -29.22 -4.89 -7.96
N SER A 264 -28.29 -4.05 -8.42
CA SER A 264 -27.21 -4.38 -9.33
C SER A 264 -25.90 -3.64 -9.05
N SER A 265 -25.68 -3.17 -7.82
CA SER A 265 -24.40 -2.54 -7.47
C SER A 265 -23.28 -3.60 -7.44
N THR A 266 -22.77 -3.94 -8.62
CA THR A 266 -21.44 -4.52 -8.80
C THR A 266 -20.47 -3.74 -7.93
N CYS A 267 -19.65 -4.43 -7.14
CA CYS A 267 -18.64 -3.84 -6.26
C CYS A 267 -17.52 -3.16 -7.08
N PHE A 268 -17.86 -2.18 -7.91
CA PHE A 268 -16.96 -1.35 -8.68
C PHE A 268 -16.49 -0.19 -7.81
N THR A 269 -15.18 -0.02 -7.83
CA THR A 269 -14.45 1.18 -7.41
C THR A 269 -14.47 1.52 -5.91
N GLY A 270 -13.27 1.79 -5.38
CA GLY A 270 -13.11 2.32 -4.03
C GLY A 270 -13.23 1.25 -2.96
N VAL A 271 -12.09 0.86 -2.42
CA VAL A 271 -12.06 0.22 -1.12
C VAL A 271 -12.44 1.31 -0.12
N GLN A 272 -13.73 1.47 0.19
CA GLN A 272 -14.13 2.12 1.43
C GLN A 272 -13.73 1.14 2.53
N PHE A 273 -12.47 1.27 2.96
CA PHE A 273 -11.78 0.39 3.89
C PHE A 273 -12.32 0.56 5.32
N ILE A 274 -13.63 0.57 5.55
CA ILE A 274 -14.17 0.50 6.92
C ILE A 274 -14.64 -0.93 7.18
N GLN A 275 -15.39 -1.51 6.25
CA GLN A 275 -15.92 -2.87 6.37
C GLN A 275 -15.94 -3.58 5.01
N ILE A 276 -15.63 -4.88 5.01
CA ILE A 276 -15.77 -5.76 3.85
C ILE A 276 -16.75 -6.87 4.23
N LEU A 277 -17.82 -6.98 3.45
CA LEU A 277 -18.91 -7.91 3.73
C LEU A 277 -18.84 -9.12 2.79
N PHE A 278 -18.94 -10.31 3.38
CA PHE A 278 -18.96 -11.58 2.69
C PHE A 278 -20.15 -12.42 3.15
N TYR A 279 -20.56 -13.30 2.26
CA TYR A 279 -21.51 -14.36 2.50
C TYR A 279 -20.83 -15.71 2.27
N VAL A 280 -20.84 -16.56 3.27
CA VAL A 280 -20.31 -17.93 3.22
C VAL A 280 -21.48 -18.88 3.05
N GLU A 281 -21.52 -19.56 1.90
CA GLU A 281 -22.42 -20.67 1.62
C GLU A 281 -21.69 -21.98 1.90
N ILE A 282 -22.26 -22.80 2.77
CA ILE A 282 -21.77 -24.13 3.14
C ILE A 282 -22.78 -25.16 2.63
N THR A 283 -22.33 -26.11 1.82
CA THR A 283 -23.12 -27.24 1.37
C THR A 283 -22.59 -28.53 2.00
N PHE A 284 -23.46 -29.32 2.61
CA PHE A 284 -23.04 -30.45 3.46
C PHE A 284 -24.07 -31.58 3.49
N GLY A 285 -23.60 -32.83 3.57
CA GLY A 285 -24.47 -34.01 3.65
C GLY A 285 -24.66 -34.61 5.05
N SER A 286 -23.97 -34.12 6.08
CA SER A 286 -24.03 -34.61 7.47
C SER A 286 -23.65 -33.52 8.45
N THR A 287 -23.73 -33.81 9.76
CA THR A 287 -23.25 -32.94 10.82
C THR A 287 -21.84 -32.44 10.53
N LEU A 288 -21.72 -31.11 10.44
CA LEU A 288 -20.48 -30.44 10.07
C LEU A 288 -19.94 -29.63 11.24
N LYS A 289 -18.63 -29.47 11.27
CA LYS A 289 -17.92 -28.52 12.12
C LYS A 289 -17.33 -27.44 11.22
N TYR A 290 -17.87 -26.24 11.33
CA TYR A 290 -17.36 -25.06 10.65
C TYR A 290 -16.46 -24.29 11.62
N SER A 291 -15.41 -23.67 11.09
CA SER A 291 -14.50 -22.83 11.85
C SER A 291 -14.01 -21.64 11.04
N VAL A 292 -13.89 -20.51 11.73
CA VAL A 292 -13.26 -19.29 11.22
C VAL A 292 -12.14 -18.93 12.16
N THR A 293 -10.91 -18.86 11.64
CA THR A 293 -9.74 -18.46 12.42
C THR A 293 -9.09 -17.25 11.77
N ALA A 294 -9.02 -16.14 12.47
CA ALA A 294 -8.33 -14.93 12.02
C ALA A 294 -6.98 -14.77 12.74
N TYR A 295 -5.93 -14.55 11.97
CA TYR A 295 -4.59 -14.24 12.43
C TYR A 295 -4.19 -12.82 12.01
N GLY A 296 -3.41 -12.14 12.84
CA GLY A 296 -2.90 -10.81 12.56
C GLY A 296 -2.46 -10.09 13.82
N ARG A 297 -2.41 -8.76 13.78
CA ARG A 297 -2.00 -7.95 14.93
C ARG A 297 -3.20 -7.20 15.47
N ALA A 298 -3.40 -7.26 16.78
CA ALA A 298 -4.32 -6.36 17.45
C ALA A 298 -3.82 -4.94 17.17
N VAL A 299 -4.71 -4.07 16.69
CA VAL A 299 -4.33 -2.67 16.48
C VAL A 299 -4.05 -2.09 17.86
N LYS A 300 -2.81 -1.65 18.07
CA LYS A 300 -2.48 -0.81 19.22
C LYS A 300 -3.15 0.52 18.97
N ALA A 301 -4.38 0.69 19.45
CA ALA A 301 -5.05 1.96 19.45
C ALA A 301 -4.14 2.95 20.20
N ILE A 302 -3.67 3.96 19.48
CA ILE A 302 -2.94 5.06 20.11
C ILE A 302 -4.00 5.86 20.85
N ASP A 303 -3.97 5.82 22.18
CA ASP A 303 -4.78 6.71 23.01
C ASP A 303 -4.45 8.17 22.62
N PRO A 304 -5.42 8.91 22.03
CA PRO A 304 -5.17 10.26 21.53
C PRO A 304 -4.68 11.21 22.61
N PHE A 305 -5.17 11.06 23.84
CA PHE A 305 -4.78 11.89 24.97
C PHE A 305 -3.36 11.58 25.42
N ARG A 306 -2.99 10.30 25.51
CA ARG A 306 -1.59 9.91 25.81
C ARG A 306 -0.63 10.34 24.71
N ALA A 307 -1.04 10.22 23.44
CA ALA A 307 -0.24 10.68 22.30
C ALA A 307 -0.07 12.20 22.28
N HIS A 308 -1.12 12.97 22.57
CA HIS A 308 -1.03 14.42 22.73
C HIS A 308 -0.17 14.81 23.94
N LYS A 309 -0.33 14.12 25.07
CA LYS A 309 0.51 14.35 26.26
C LYS A 309 1.99 14.05 25.97
N TYR A 310 2.28 12.98 25.23
CA TYR A 310 3.63 12.66 24.77
C TYR A 310 4.17 13.70 23.77
N ALA A 311 3.40 14.06 22.74
CA ALA A 311 3.78 15.08 21.76
C ALA A 311 4.04 16.44 22.43
N ASN A 312 3.23 16.82 23.42
CA ASN A 312 3.41 18.04 24.19
C ASN A 312 4.65 17.97 25.10
N ARG A 313 4.96 16.82 25.70
CA ARG A 313 6.19 16.62 26.49
C ARG A 313 7.47 16.64 25.65
N VAL A 314 7.41 16.11 24.42
CA VAL A 314 8.56 16.02 23.51
C VAL A 314 8.66 17.25 22.58
N ARG A 315 7.74 18.22 22.72
CA ARG A 315 7.64 19.44 21.90
C ARG A 315 8.93 20.25 21.83
N ASN A 316 9.77 20.19 22.87
CA ASN A 316 11.07 20.86 22.91
C ASN A 316 12.17 20.19 22.05
N LYS A 317 11.92 19.00 21.48
CA LYS A 317 12.86 18.28 20.59
C LYS A 317 12.53 18.38 19.10
N PHE A 318 11.39 18.94 18.73
CA PHE A 318 11.04 19.20 17.34
C PHE A 318 11.33 20.67 17.00
N PRO A 319 11.80 20.98 15.78
CA PRO A 319 11.96 22.37 15.37
C PRO A 319 10.64 23.10 15.58
N LYS A 320 10.68 24.28 16.20
CA LYS A 320 9.50 25.12 16.39
C LYS A 320 8.88 25.32 15.01
N LEU A 321 7.68 24.77 14.80
CA LEU A 321 6.89 25.09 13.62
C LEU A 321 6.78 26.62 13.57
N LEU A 322 7.15 27.21 12.43
CA LEU A 322 7.02 28.64 12.20
C LEU A 322 5.62 29.07 12.60
N ASN A 323 5.55 30.19 13.35
CA ASN A 323 4.30 30.71 13.89
C ASN A 323 3.21 30.65 12.81
N HIS A 324 2.02 30.13 13.14
CA HIS A 324 0.94 29.97 12.17
C HIS A 324 0.67 31.27 11.40
N LYS A 325 0.78 32.44 12.04
CA LYS A 325 0.67 33.74 11.36
C LYS A 325 1.73 33.91 10.27
N LEU A 326 3.00 33.66 10.60
CA LEU A 326 4.12 33.77 9.67
C LEU A 326 4.03 32.75 8.53
N THR A 327 3.66 31.50 8.84
CA THR A 327 3.45 30.45 7.83
C THR A 327 2.27 30.79 6.92
N LYS A 328 1.19 31.34 7.47
CA LYS A 328 0.01 31.76 6.69
C LYS A 328 0.32 32.96 5.80
N GLU A 329 1.20 33.87 6.22
CA GLU A 329 1.70 34.98 5.40
C GLU A 329 2.63 34.48 4.29
N LEU A 330 3.62 33.63 4.62
CA LEU A 330 4.54 33.00 3.65
C LEU A 330 3.82 32.21 2.54
N PHE A 331 2.69 31.57 2.87
CA PHE A 331 1.90 30.80 1.92
C PHE A 331 0.68 31.55 1.38
N LYS A 332 0.48 32.83 1.74
CA LYS A 332 -0.69 33.61 1.32
C LYS A 332 -0.71 33.81 -0.20
N GLU A 333 0.45 34.04 -0.80
CA GLU A 333 0.62 34.20 -2.25
C GLU A 333 0.38 32.90 -3.03
N PHE A 334 0.63 31.74 -2.40
CA PHE A 334 0.42 30.41 -3.00
C PHE A 334 -1.02 29.88 -2.86
N LEU A 335 -1.85 30.49 -2.00
CA LEU A 335 -3.23 30.04 -1.77
C LEU A 335 -4.19 30.39 -2.91
N ASP A 336 -3.88 31.43 -3.68
CA ASP A 336 -4.66 31.88 -4.84
C ASP A 336 -4.11 31.35 -6.17
N ASP A 337 -2.98 30.64 -6.15
CA ASP A 337 -2.40 30.00 -7.33
C ASP A 337 -3.16 28.70 -7.68
N ALA A 338 -3.72 28.67 -8.89
CA ALA A 338 -4.51 27.54 -9.41
C ALA A 338 -3.73 26.21 -9.47
N SER A 339 -2.41 26.24 -9.38
CA SER A 339 -1.55 25.05 -9.31
C SER A 339 -1.55 24.36 -7.93
N TYR A 340 -1.93 25.06 -6.85
CA TYR A 340 -1.92 24.54 -5.46
C TYR A 340 -3.31 24.11 -4.95
N ARG A 341 -4.11 23.43 -5.79
CA ARG A 341 -5.47 22.93 -5.48
C ARG A 341 -5.58 22.01 -4.24
N TRP A 342 -4.48 21.51 -3.72
CA TRP A 342 -4.47 20.61 -2.56
C TRP A 342 -4.58 21.35 -1.21
N TYR A 343 -4.27 22.66 -1.17
CA TYR A 343 -4.26 23.48 0.04
C TYR A 343 -5.21 24.69 -0.04
N GLY A 344 -5.62 25.10 -1.24
CA GLY A 344 -6.69 26.08 -1.42
C GLY A 344 -7.99 25.56 -0.82
N LYS A 345 -8.60 26.35 0.08
CA LYS A 345 -9.99 26.11 0.48
C LYS A 345 -10.83 26.15 -0.79
N ASN A 346 -11.27 24.99 -1.29
CA ASN A 346 -12.53 24.96 -2.04
C ASN A 346 -13.53 25.67 -1.13
N LYS A 347 -13.98 26.87 -1.51
CA LYS A 347 -15.13 27.50 -0.89
C LYS A 347 -16.28 26.53 -1.12
N MET A 348 -16.51 25.68 -0.13
CA MET A 348 -17.65 24.80 -0.07
C MET A 348 -18.84 25.76 -0.09
N LYS A 349 -19.50 25.89 -1.24
CA LYS A 349 -20.75 26.64 -1.32
C LYS A 349 -21.72 25.87 -0.44
N SER A 350 -21.94 26.35 0.78
CA SER A 350 -23.06 25.91 1.59
C SER A 350 -24.31 26.22 0.77
N ARG A 351 -24.98 25.19 0.27
CA ARG A 351 -26.39 25.31 -0.07
C ARG A 351 -27.09 25.54 1.26
N GLU A 352 -27.58 26.75 1.48
CA GLU A 352 -28.63 26.96 2.48
C GLU A 352 -29.80 26.07 2.06
N VAL A 353 -30.07 25.05 2.88
CA VAL A 353 -31.33 24.32 2.81
C VAL A 353 -32.35 25.22 3.49
N THR A 354 -33.04 26.03 2.70
CA THR A 354 -34.23 26.74 3.15
C THR A 354 -35.36 25.74 3.33
N GLY A 355 -35.84 25.61 4.58
CA GLY A 355 -37.17 25.10 4.88
C GLY A 355 -37.26 23.62 5.27
N PHE A 356 -36.97 23.32 6.54
CA PHE A 356 -37.71 22.28 7.27
C PHE A 356 -38.08 22.85 8.65
N LYS A 357 -39.33 23.28 8.80
CA LYS A 357 -39.93 23.58 10.12
C LYS A 357 -40.24 22.23 10.77
N SER A 358 -39.59 21.92 11.89
CA SER A 358 -40.04 20.83 12.77
C SER A 358 -41.13 21.37 13.68
N THR A 359 -42.35 20.92 13.48
CA THR A 359 -43.39 20.96 14.51
C THR A 359 -43.17 19.77 15.43
N THR A 360 -42.71 20.05 16.64
CA THR A 360 -42.77 19.15 17.78
C THR A 360 -44.22 19.17 18.29
N THR A 361 -44.87 18.01 18.27
CA THR A 361 -46.06 17.74 19.08
C THR A 361 -45.63 16.70 20.10
N ASP A 362 -45.67 17.11 21.37
CA ASP A 362 -45.52 16.25 22.53
C ASP A 362 -46.66 15.25 22.60
N LEU A 363 -46.32 13.97 22.79
CA LEU A 363 -47.03 12.98 23.62
C LEU A 363 -46.08 11.81 23.92
#